data_AF-A0A1S9PE86-F1
#
_entry.id   AF-A0A1S9PE86-F1
#
_cell.length_a   1.000
_cell.length_b   1.000
_cell.length_c   1.000
_cell.angle_alpha   90.00
_cell.angle_beta   90.00
_cell.angle_gamma   90.00
#
_symmetry.space_group_name_H-M   'P 1'
#
loop_
_entity.id
_entity.type
_entity.pdbx_description
1 polymer ?
#
loop_
_entity_poly.entity_id
_entity_poly.type
_entity_poly.pdbx_seq_one_letter_code
_entity_poly.pdbx_strand_id
1 'polypeptide(L)'
;MGLKKGVLIYESGYRKDNVGDYVQSLAALQFLGGKADVYLNRELLNEYTGEEVVLIMNGWFTHHPKNWPPAKSILPYFISFHLNVLAQEHFLNTPQIVDYLKQYAPIGCRDRKTAEVLNAKGIDAYFSGCLTLTLGETFTDPVKERKAYFVDTKYEPIKRDSSLIGFTWTLLTKYNTIKTISQRRSGFTNLRWMIRAASFYKSYSPYFTDEVLTQAEYIKHADPLKTYKDEDEKFEYARELLRKYAKAAFVVTSRVHCALPSVGMGTPAIYVNDLKQDEVSFCRMDGLLELFNLIDFEDGKLTPRFNWGGGKIGFDTKLSNSPAYLKLKQGLMEKVKSFVAKHNIA
;
A
#
# COMPACT_ATOMS: atom_id res chain seq x y z
N MET A 1 -7.20 -17.27 31.43
CA MET A 1 -6.30 -16.20 30.91
C MET A 1 -6.89 -15.74 29.60
N GLY A 2 -6.88 -14.43 29.31
CA GLY A 2 -7.39 -13.90 28.04
C GLY A 2 -6.43 -14.20 26.88
N LEU A 3 -6.97 -14.35 25.67
CA LEU A 3 -6.17 -14.45 24.44
C LEU A 3 -5.26 -13.23 24.29
N LYS A 4 -3.98 -13.44 24.00
CA LYS A 4 -3.03 -12.36 23.70
C LYS A 4 -3.35 -11.74 22.34
N LYS A 5 -3.08 -10.45 22.18
CA LYS A 5 -3.28 -9.71 20.93
C LYS A 5 -1.98 -9.63 20.13
N GLY A 6 -1.92 -10.41 19.06
CA GLY A 6 -0.78 -10.49 18.15
C GLY A 6 -0.86 -9.44 17.04
N VAL A 7 0.27 -8.81 16.73
CA VAL A 7 0.41 -7.90 15.57
C VAL A 7 1.64 -8.26 14.76
N LEU A 8 1.49 -8.24 13.44
CA LEU A 8 2.57 -8.59 12.51
C LEU A 8 3.69 -7.56 12.55
N ILE A 9 4.92 -8.06 12.60
CA ILE A 9 6.16 -7.35 12.27
C ILE A 9 6.88 -8.11 11.15
N TYR A 10 7.95 -7.51 10.63
CA TYR A 10 8.55 -7.94 9.37
C TYR A 10 10.06 -8.13 9.50
N GLU A 11 10.58 -9.17 8.83
CA GLU A 11 12.01 -9.43 8.79
C GLU A 11 12.74 -8.21 8.19
N SER A 12 13.68 -7.66 8.96
CA SER A 12 14.50 -6.53 8.50
C SER A 12 15.63 -7.06 7.59
N GLY A 13 15.86 -6.40 6.46
CA GLY A 13 16.98 -6.75 5.57
C GLY A 13 16.70 -7.84 4.52
N TYR A 14 15.58 -8.55 4.59
CA TYR A 14 15.11 -9.40 3.49
C TYR A 14 14.41 -8.52 2.43
N ARG A 15 15.09 -8.26 1.31
CA ARG A 15 14.70 -7.26 0.28
C ARG A 15 14.62 -5.83 0.86
N LYS A 16 13.88 -4.93 0.18
CA LYS A 16 13.72 -3.54 0.63
C LYS A 16 12.55 -3.47 1.59
N ASP A 17 12.81 -3.03 2.82
CA ASP A 17 11.76 -2.73 3.80
C ASP A 17 10.70 -1.82 3.18
N ASN A 18 9.44 -2.09 3.51
CA ASN A 18 8.29 -1.47 2.90
C ASN A 18 7.36 -0.91 3.97
N VAL A 19 7.20 0.41 4.02
CA VAL A 19 6.26 1.09 4.93
C VAL A 19 4.84 0.53 4.84
N GLY A 20 4.43 0.08 3.65
CA GLY A 20 3.11 -0.51 3.43
C GLY A 20 2.84 -1.78 4.24
N ASP A 21 3.88 -2.44 4.74
CA ASP A 21 3.75 -3.58 5.65
C ASP A 21 3.29 -3.09 7.03
N TYR A 22 3.98 -2.11 7.63
CA TYR A 22 3.55 -1.49 8.90
C TYR A 22 2.19 -0.81 8.81
N VAL A 23 1.82 -0.24 7.67
CA VAL A 23 0.46 0.29 7.44
C VAL A 23 -0.62 -0.81 7.53
N GLN A 24 -0.33 -2.02 7.05
CA GLN A 24 -1.23 -3.17 7.20
C GLN A 24 -1.33 -3.58 8.67
N SER A 25 -0.22 -3.64 9.41
CA SER A 25 -0.23 -3.93 10.85
C SER A 25 -0.98 -2.88 11.66
N LEU A 26 -0.84 -1.58 11.34
CA LEU A 26 -1.64 -0.52 11.96
C LEU A 26 -3.14 -0.70 11.71
N ALA A 27 -3.52 -1.18 10.52
CA ALA A 27 -4.91 -1.47 10.20
C ALA A 27 -5.47 -2.64 11.00
N ALA A 28 -4.66 -3.62 11.40
CA ALA A 28 -5.07 -4.65 12.36
C ALA A 28 -5.12 -4.12 13.79
N LEU A 29 -4.07 -3.40 14.21
CA LEU A 29 -3.89 -2.86 15.56
C LEU A 29 -5.06 -1.97 16.01
N GLN A 30 -5.68 -1.21 15.09
CA GLN A 30 -6.84 -0.37 15.41
C GLN A 30 -8.04 -1.16 15.98
N PHE A 31 -8.17 -2.44 15.63
CA PHE A 31 -9.25 -3.31 16.11
C PHE A 31 -8.88 -4.09 17.37
N LEU A 32 -7.61 -4.04 17.78
CA LEU A 32 -7.05 -4.76 18.93
C LEU A 32 -6.79 -3.83 20.12
N GLY A 33 -7.49 -2.70 20.17
CA GLY A 33 -7.36 -1.70 21.24
C GLY A 33 -6.11 -0.82 21.13
N GLY A 34 -5.47 -0.74 19.95
CA GLY A 34 -4.34 0.17 19.70
C GLY A 34 -3.00 -0.27 20.32
N LYS A 35 -2.95 -1.41 21.01
CA LYS A 35 -1.73 -1.95 21.64
C LYS A 35 -1.62 -3.46 21.40
N ALA A 36 -0.46 -3.90 20.92
CA ALA A 36 -0.12 -5.31 20.80
C ALA A 36 0.37 -5.87 22.14
N ASP A 37 -0.01 -7.11 22.46
CA ASP A 37 0.61 -7.87 23.56
C ASP A 37 1.87 -8.61 23.08
N VAL A 38 1.87 -9.03 21.80
CA VAL A 38 2.95 -9.79 21.17
C VAL A 38 3.15 -9.30 19.74
N TYR A 39 4.41 -9.03 19.37
CA TYR A 39 4.79 -8.83 17.98
C TYR A 39 5.22 -10.17 17.36
N LEU A 40 4.66 -10.50 16.19
CA LEU A 40 4.88 -11.77 15.50
C LEU A 40 5.53 -11.52 14.14
N ASN A 41 6.71 -12.09 13.90
CA ASN A 41 7.34 -12.00 12.58
C ASN A 41 6.50 -12.80 11.57
N ARG A 42 5.98 -12.09 10.56
CA ARG A 42 5.11 -12.64 9.52
C ARG A 42 5.65 -13.91 8.85
N GLU A 43 6.98 -14.02 8.71
CA GLU A 43 7.59 -15.14 8.00
C GLU A 43 8.05 -16.27 8.93
N LEU A 44 7.91 -16.13 10.25
CA LEU A 44 8.33 -17.11 11.27
C LEU A 44 7.15 -17.53 12.16
N LEU A 45 5.92 -17.47 11.66
CA LEU A 45 4.71 -17.75 12.45
C LEU A 45 4.64 -19.22 12.92
N ASN A 46 5.30 -20.15 12.24
CA ASN A 46 5.44 -21.55 12.65
C ASN A 46 6.35 -21.75 13.87
N GLU A 47 7.24 -20.80 14.15
CA GLU A 47 8.21 -20.88 15.25
C GLU A 47 7.65 -20.31 16.57
N TYR A 48 6.43 -19.78 16.57
CA TYR A 48 5.85 -19.20 17.77
C TYR A 48 5.53 -20.27 18.83
N THR A 49 6.13 -20.12 20.01
CA THR A 49 5.99 -21.04 21.16
C THR A 49 5.35 -20.38 22.40
N GLY A 50 4.84 -19.16 22.26
CA GLY A 50 4.21 -18.41 23.35
C GLY A 50 2.78 -18.87 23.69
N GLU A 51 2.12 -18.12 24.57
CA GLU A 51 0.71 -18.30 24.95
C GLU A 51 -0.24 -18.20 23.74
N GLU A 52 -1.49 -18.65 23.90
CA GLU A 52 -2.48 -18.51 22.84
C GLU A 52 -2.68 -17.03 22.44
N VAL A 53 -2.54 -16.77 21.14
CA VAL A 53 -2.53 -15.43 20.57
C VAL A 53 -3.49 -15.35 19.39
N VAL A 54 -4.30 -14.31 19.35
CA VAL A 54 -5.11 -13.99 18.19
C VAL A 54 -4.32 -13.16 17.19
N LEU A 55 -4.48 -13.44 15.91
CA LEU A 55 -3.77 -12.75 14.85
C LEU A 55 -4.68 -12.45 13.67
N ILE A 56 -4.86 -11.17 13.34
CA ILE A 56 -5.52 -10.76 12.10
C ILE A 56 -4.53 -10.97 10.95
N MET A 57 -4.83 -11.93 10.07
CA MET A 57 -3.96 -12.37 8.99
C MET A 57 -4.16 -11.52 7.73
N ASN A 58 -3.89 -10.22 7.83
CA ASN A 58 -3.98 -9.29 6.69
C ASN A 58 -2.63 -9.04 6.01
N GLY A 59 -2.60 -9.32 4.71
CA GLY A 59 -1.44 -9.06 3.87
C GLY A 59 -0.97 -10.28 3.09
N TRP A 60 0.31 -10.31 2.82
CA TRP A 60 0.98 -11.30 1.98
C TRP A 60 2.07 -12.00 2.78
N PHE A 61 2.10 -13.34 2.79
CA PHE A 61 2.87 -14.14 3.76
C PHE A 61 3.82 -15.15 3.10
N THR A 62 4.35 -14.84 1.91
CA THR A 62 5.05 -15.84 1.10
C THR A 62 6.50 -15.48 0.74
N HIS A 63 7.24 -14.79 1.61
CA HIS A 63 8.70 -14.72 1.43
C HIS A 63 9.34 -16.06 1.76
N HIS A 64 8.92 -16.68 2.86
CA HIS A 64 9.36 -18.00 3.28
C HIS A 64 8.16 -18.97 3.27
N PRO A 65 7.64 -19.35 2.09
CA PRO A 65 6.44 -20.19 1.98
C PRO A 65 6.59 -21.55 2.66
N LYS A 66 7.83 -22.04 2.83
CA LYS A 66 8.15 -23.29 3.54
C LYS A 66 7.89 -23.23 5.05
N ASN A 67 7.75 -22.03 5.61
CA ASN A 67 7.44 -21.82 7.03
C ASN A 67 5.94 -21.90 7.33
N TRP A 68 5.12 -22.30 6.35
CA TRP A 68 3.69 -22.52 6.56
C TRP A 68 3.38 -23.98 6.91
N PRO A 69 2.36 -24.24 7.76
CA PRO A 69 1.43 -23.27 8.35
C PRO A 69 1.93 -22.63 9.68
N PRO A 70 1.29 -21.53 10.15
CA PRO A 70 1.51 -20.95 11.47
C PRO A 70 1.36 -21.95 12.64
N ALA A 71 1.98 -21.64 13.78
CA ALA A 71 1.91 -22.45 14.98
C ALA A 71 0.47 -22.61 15.52
N LYS A 72 0.18 -23.73 16.19
CA LYS A 72 -1.17 -24.06 16.70
C LYS A 72 -1.66 -23.09 17.79
N SER A 73 -0.77 -22.44 18.51
CA SER A 73 -1.11 -21.41 19.52
C SER A 73 -1.53 -20.08 18.89
N ILE A 74 -1.39 -19.92 17.57
CA ILE A 74 -1.92 -18.76 16.85
C ILE A 74 -3.33 -19.09 16.39
N LEU A 75 -4.30 -18.29 16.84
CA LEU A 75 -5.67 -18.27 16.34
C LEU A 75 -5.76 -17.23 15.20
N PRO A 76 -5.67 -17.66 13.93
CA PRO A 76 -5.69 -16.74 12.80
C PRO A 76 -7.12 -16.25 12.50
N TYR A 77 -7.21 -15.02 12.00
CA TYR A 77 -8.38 -14.50 11.32
C TYR A 77 -8.02 -13.98 9.93
N PHE A 78 -8.38 -14.74 8.90
CA PHE A 78 -8.04 -14.40 7.53
C PHE A 78 -8.94 -13.32 6.96
N ILE A 79 -8.35 -12.16 6.71
CA ILE A 79 -8.99 -11.03 6.06
C ILE A 79 -7.95 -10.30 5.22
N SER A 80 -8.27 -9.86 4.01
CA SER A 80 -7.28 -9.24 3.12
C SER A 80 -6.03 -10.10 2.86
N PHE A 81 -6.19 -11.42 2.82
CA PHE A 81 -5.12 -12.36 2.53
C PHE A 81 -4.79 -12.34 1.03
N HIS A 82 -3.50 -12.28 0.68
CA HIS A 82 -3.05 -12.37 -0.70
C HIS A 82 -2.09 -13.55 -0.88
N LEU A 83 -2.41 -14.42 -1.83
CA LEU A 83 -1.54 -15.51 -2.26
C LEU A 83 -0.85 -15.15 -3.56
N ASN A 84 0.44 -14.87 -3.48
CA ASN A 84 1.25 -14.54 -4.65
C ASN A 84 1.36 -15.74 -5.60
N VAL A 85 1.30 -15.49 -6.91
CA VAL A 85 1.42 -16.52 -7.96
C VAL A 85 2.63 -17.43 -7.75
N LEU A 86 3.78 -16.87 -7.34
CA LEU A 86 5.02 -17.62 -7.13
C LEU A 86 4.94 -18.61 -5.95
N ALA A 87 3.98 -18.43 -5.04
CA ALA A 87 3.79 -19.32 -3.89
C ALA A 87 2.58 -20.24 -4.05
N GLN A 88 1.76 -20.07 -5.10
CA GLN A 88 0.56 -20.88 -5.32
C GLN A 88 0.89 -22.36 -5.47
N GLU A 89 1.94 -22.71 -6.23
CA GLU A 89 2.34 -24.10 -6.43
C GLU A 89 2.61 -24.78 -5.08
N HIS A 90 3.40 -24.14 -4.20
CA HIS A 90 3.72 -24.70 -2.90
C HIS A 90 2.49 -24.77 -1.98
N PHE A 91 1.72 -23.68 -1.86
CA PHE A 91 0.57 -23.61 -0.95
C PHE A 91 -0.53 -24.60 -1.33
N LEU A 92 -0.83 -24.71 -2.63
CA LEU A 92 -1.97 -25.49 -3.11
C LEU A 92 -1.64 -26.98 -3.28
N ASN A 93 -0.36 -27.36 -3.30
CA ASN A 93 0.06 -28.76 -3.41
C ASN A 93 0.64 -29.34 -2.12
N THR A 94 0.69 -28.57 -1.03
CA THR A 94 1.09 -29.06 0.30
C THR A 94 -0.15 -29.35 1.14
N PRO A 95 -0.50 -30.63 1.40
CA PRO A 95 -1.74 -30.99 2.10
C PRO A 95 -1.91 -30.29 3.45
N GLN A 96 -0.83 -30.18 4.23
CA GLN A 96 -0.83 -29.55 5.55
C GLN A 96 -1.26 -28.06 5.48
N ILE A 97 -0.87 -27.34 4.43
CA ILE A 97 -1.25 -25.93 4.24
C ILE A 97 -2.71 -25.83 3.78
N VAL A 98 -3.13 -26.69 2.85
CA VAL A 98 -4.53 -26.74 2.38
C VAL A 98 -5.48 -27.06 3.52
N ASP A 99 -5.16 -28.06 4.35
CA ASP A 99 -5.97 -28.45 5.50
C ASP A 99 -6.03 -27.33 6.55
N TYR A 100 -4.91 -26.64 6.80
CA TYR A 100 -4.88 -25.47 7.68
C TYR A 100 -5.79 -24.34 7.17
N LEU A 101 -5.75 -24.02 5.87
CA LEU A 101 -6.63 -22.99 5.31
C LEU A 101 -8.10 -23.41 5.34
N LYS A 102 -8.42 -24.70 5.11
CA LYS A 102 -9.80 -25.22 5.27
C LYS A 102 -10.29 -25.13 6.71
N GLN A 103 -9.43 -25.42 7.69
CA GLN A 103 -9.77 -25.35 9.11
C GLN A 103 -10.22 -23.94 9.52
N TYR A 104 -9.61 -22.89 8.95
CA TYR A 104 -9.88 -21.49 9.29
C TYR A 104 -10.68 -20.75 8.21
N ALA A 105 -11.30 -21.48 7.28
CA ALA A 105 -12.19 -20.92 6.29
C ALA A 105 -13.48 -20.34 6.95
N PRO A 106 -14.16 -19.35 6.34
CA PRO A 106 -13.86 -18.77 5.04
C PRO A 106 -12.65 -17.81 5.06
N ILE A 107 -11.83 -17.88 4.02
CA ILE A 107 -10.64 -17.02 3.86
C ILE A 107 -11.04 -15.70 3.18
N GLY A 108 -10.93 -14.58 3.90
CA GLY A 108 -11.11 -13.26 3.33
C GLY A 108 -9.89 -12.83 2.51
N CYS A 109 -10.03 -12.74 1.19
CA CYS A 109 -8.94 -12.46 0.25
C CYS A 109 -8.86 -10.98 -0.15
N ARG A 110 -7.65 -10.47 -0.32
CA ARG A 110 -7.41 -9.08 -0.74
C ARG A 110 -7.87 -8.79 -2.16
N ASP A 111 -7.70 -9.75 -3.06
CA ASP A 111 -7.98 -9.68 -4.49
C ASP A 111 -8.82 -10.89 -4.93
N ARG A 112 -9.59 -10.72 -6.01
CA ARG A 112 -10.50 -11.74 -6.52
C ARG A 112 -9.73 -12.97 -6.99
N LYS A 113 -8.56 -12.78 -7.61
CA LYS A 113 -7.71 -13.87 -8.09
C LYS A 113 -7.30 -14.85 -6.98
N THR A 114 -6.91 -14.34 -5.80
CA THR A 114 -6.61 -15.19 -4.63
C THR A 114 -7.85 -16.00 -4.22
N ALA A 115 -9.03 -15.39 -4.17
CA ALA A 115 -10.26 -16.10 -3.81
C ALA A 115 -10.61 -17.20 -4.83
N GLU A 116 -10.51 -16.91 -6.13
CA GLU A 116 -10.75 -17.88 -7.20
C GLU A 116 -9.82 -19.10 -7.09
N VAL A 117 -8.53 -18.85 -6.90
CA VAL A 117 -7.51 -19.90 -6.81
C VAL A 117 -7.72 -20.80 -5.58
N LEU A 118 -8.08 -20.21 -4.42
CA LEU A 118 -8.40 -20.98 -3.22
C LEU A 118 -9.68 -21.80 -3.38
N ASN A 119 -10.75 -21.21 -3.93
CA ASN A 119 -12.01 -21.91 -4.20
C ASN A 119 -11.82 -23.07 -5.19
N ALA A 120 -10.98 -22.91 -6.22
CA ALA A 120 -10.65 -23.97 -7.16
C ALA A 120 -9.96 -25.18 -6.48
N LYS A 121 -9.34 -24.99 -5.31
CA LYS A 121 -8.77 -26.05 -4.47
C LYS A 121 -9.73 -26.55 -3.37
N GLY A 122 -10.98 -26.09 -3.38
CA GLY A 122 -12.00 -26.43 -2.38
C GLY A 122 -11.75 -25.78 -1.00
N ILE A 123 -11.05 -24.65 -0.94
CA ILE A 123 -10.92 -23.81 0.25
C ILE A 123 -11.93 -22.67 0.11
N ASP A 124 -12.93 -22.62 0.99
CA ASP A 124 -13.95 -21.55 0.97
C ASP A 124 -13.27 -20.19 1.17
N ALA A 125 -13.43 -19.32 0.18
CA ALA A 125 -12.75 -18.03 0.12
C ALA A 125 -13.62 -16.98 -0.59
N TYR A 126 -13.48 -15.72 -0.17
CA TYR A 126 -14.24 -14.61 -0.74
C TYR A 126 -13.38 -13.35 -0.87
N PHE A 127 -13.75 -12.47 -1.80
CA PHE A 127 -13.09 -11.17 -1.93
C PHE A 127 -13.53 -10.21 -0.81
N SER A 128 -12.58 -9.76 0.00
CA SER A 128 -12.79 -8.80 1.10
C SER A 128 -12.26 -7.40 0.80
N GLY A 129 -11.33 -7.24 -0.16
CA GLY A 129 -10.52 -6.03 -0.28
C GLY A 129 -9.42 -5.96 0.78
N CYS A 130 -8.81 -4.78 0.98
CA CYS A 130 -7.71 -4.60 1.93
C CYS A 130 -8.14 -3.89 3.22
N LEU A 131 -7.73 -4.43 4.37
CA LEU A 131 -8.04 -3.90 5.70
C LEU A 131 -7.61 -2.43 5.88
N THR A 132 -6.59 -1.99 5.14
CA THR A 132 -6.13 -0.58 5.15
C THR A 132 -7.21 0.42 4.72
N LEU A 133 -8.26 0.00 4.00
CA LEU A 133 -9.44 0.83 3.71
C LEU A 133 -10.20 1.28 4.97
N THR A 134 -9.99 0.60 6.09
CA THR A 134 -10.65 0.91 7.37
C THR A 134 -9.90 1.94 8.20
N LEU A 135 -8.67 2.33 7.83
CA LEU A 135 -7.84 3.23 8.64
C LEU A 135 -8.44 4.62 8.89
N GLY A 136 -9.49 5.00 8.15
CA GLY A 136 -10.27 6.20 8.44
C GLY A 136 -10.92 6.21 9.84
N GLU A 137 -11.10 5.06 10.49
CA GLU A 137 -11.63 5.02 11.86
C GLU A 137 -10.68 5.65 12.89
N THR A 138 -9.37 5.61 12.63
CA THR A 138 -8.35 6.16 13.53
C THR A 138 -7.69 7.41 12.97
N PHE A 139 -7.49 7.47 11.65
CA PHE A 139 -6.62 8.47 11.03
C PHE A 139 -7.36 9.51 10.19
N THR A 140 -8.67 9.40 9.95
CA THR A 140 -9.37 10.46 9.19
C THR A 140 -9.24 11.80 9.89
N ASP A 141 -8.94 12.83 9.10
CA ASP A 141 -8.91 14.21 9.56
C ASP A 141 -9.94 15.04 8.76
N PRO A 142 -10.85 15.76 9.43
CA PRO A 142 -11.84 16.61 8.75
C PRO A 142 -11.21 17.85 8.12
N VAL A 143 -10.05 18.28 8.60
CA VAL A 143 -9.33 19.46 8.08
C VAL A 143 -8.34 19.01 7.02
N LYS A 144 -8.61 19.42 5.78
CA LYS A 144 -7.67 19.22 4.67
C LYS A 144 -6.75 20.44 4.53
N GLU A 145 -5.48 20.16 4.30
CA GLU A 145 -4.42 21.12 4.02
C GLU A 145 -4.19 21.21 2.50
N ARG A 146 -3.75 22.38 2.02
CA ARG A 146 -3.28 22.57 0.64
C ARG A 146 -1.89 21.94 0.43
N LYS A 147 -1.79 20.63 0.66
CA LYS A 147 -0.58 19.82 0.48
C LYS A 147 -0.89 18.58 -0.36
N ALA A 148 0.04 18.22 -1.23
CA ALA A 148 -0.02 17.01 -2.04
C ALA A 148 1.23 16.17 -1.82
N TYR A 149 1.06 14.86 -1.88
CA TYR A 149 2.13 13.89 -1.65
C TYR A 149 2.34 13.04 -2.90
N PHE A 150 3.58 12.96 -3.37
CA PHE A 150 3.99 12.10 -4.47
C PHE A 150 4.85 10.97 -3.90
N VAL A 151 4.27 9.77 -3.82
CA VAL A 151 4.83 8.64 -3.08
C VAL A 151 5.22 7.52 -4.05
N ASP A 152 6.53 7.28 -4.20
CA ASP A 152 7.09 6.27 -5.11
C ASP A 152 6.48 6.29 -6.53
N THR A 153 6.24 7.49 -7.07
CA THR A 153 5.64 7.67 -8.39
C THR A 153 6.54 7.20 -9.53
N LYS A 154 5.97 6.52 -10.53
CA LYS A 154 6.68 6.00 -11.70
C LYS A 154 6.92 7.10 -12.75
N TYR A 155 8.08 7.05 -13.39
CA TYR A 155 8.45 7.88 -14.54
C TYR A 155 9.61 7.19 -15.25
N GLU A 156 9.72 7.38 -16.56
CA GLU A 156 10.85 6.83 -17.32
C GLU A 156 12.04 7.79 -17.24
N PRO A 157 13.24 7.35 -16.82
CA PRO A 157 14.43 8.17 -16.89
C PRO A 157 14.81 8.45 -18.34
N ILE A 158 15.15 9.70 -18.65
CA ILE A 158 15.78 10.06 -19.92
C ILE A 158 17.04 9.21 -20.15
N LYS A 159 17.01 8.39 -21.21
CA LYS A 159 18.18 7.60 -21.68
C LYS A 159 19.20 8.56 -22.31
N ARG A 160 20.48 8.33 -22.00
CA ARG A 160 21.60 9.24 -22.32
C ARG A 160 21.74 9.51 -23.83
N ASP A 161 21.38 8.55 -24.69
CA ASP A 161 21.69 8.62 -26.12
C ASP A 161 20.54 9.11 -27.02
N SER A 162 19.28 9.10 -26.56
CA SER A 162 18.14 9.36 -27.45
C SER A 162 17.24 10.55 -27.09
N SER A 163 17.59 11.36 -26.07
CA SER A 163 16.75 12.52 -25.71
C SER A 163 17.45 13.73 -25.09
N LEU A 164 18.74 13.93 -25.37
CA LEU A 164 19.47 15.11 -24.87
C LEU A 164 18.84 16.43 -25.32
N ILE A 165 18.26 16.52 -26.53
CA ILE A 165 17.63 17.75 -27.06
C ILE A 165 16.36 18.13 -26.29
N GLY A 166 15.47 17.16 -26.02
CA GLY A 166 14.26 17.40 -25.23
C GLY A 166 14.59 17.73 -23.77
N PHE A 167 15.64 17.10 -23.24
CA PHE A 167 16.18 17.40 -21.92
C PHE A 167 16.73 18.83 -21.83
N THR A 168 17.58 19.25 -22.78
CA THR A 168 18.21 20.58 -22.76
C THR A 168 17.17 21.68 -22.89
N TRP A 169 16.18 21.54 -23.78
CA TRP A 169 15.11 22.53 -23.93
C TRP A 169 14.26 22.68 -22.66
N THR A 170 13.89 21.55 -22.04
CA THR A 170 13.12 21.56 -20.78
C THR A 170 13.94 22.19 -19.66
N LEU A 171 15.25 21.91 -19.60
CA LEU A 171 16.14 22.51 -18.62
C LEU A 171 16.30 24.02 -18.81
N LEU A 172 16.41 24.50 -20.04
CA LEU A 172 16.53 25.93 -20.36
C LEU A 172 15.26 26.70 -20.01
N THR A 173 14.09 26.17 -20.36
CA THR A 173 12.80 26.87 -20.19
C THR A 173 12.22 26.74 -18.78
N LYS A 174 12.54 25.67 -18.05
CA LYS A 174 11.98 25.35 -16.73
C LYS A 174 13.06 25.10 -15.67
N TYR A 175 14.23 25.74 -15.80
CA TYR A 175 15.39 25.54 -14.91
C TYR A 175 15.02 25.62 -13.42
N ASN A 176 14.39 26.72 -13.00
CA ASN A 176 14.05 26.95 -11.58
C ASN A 176 13.07 25.90 -11.07
N THR A 177 12.04 25.57 -11.85
CA THR A 177 11.07 24.52 -11.55
C THR A 177 11.75 23.17 -11.35
N ILE A 178 12.62 22.77 -12.28
CA ILE A 178 13.34 21.49 -12.24
C ILE A 178 14.32 21.45 -11.07
N LYS A 179 15.03 22.56 -10.80
CA LYS A 179 15.94 22.68 -9.65
C LYS A 179 15.19 22.48 -8.34
N THR A 180 14.03 23.12 -8.17
CA THR A 180 13.18 22.96 -6.99
C THR A 180 12.68 21.52 -6.85
N ILE A 181 12.19 20.91 -7.94
CA ILE A 181 11.76 19.51 -7.95
C ILE A 181 12.92 18.57 -7.58
N SER A 182 14.12 18.79 -8.13
CA SER A 182 15.32 17.99 -7.83
C SER A 182 15.67 18.06 -6.34
N GLN A 183 15.69 19.27 -5.79
CA GLN A 183 15.98 19.50 -4.38
C GLN A 183 14.95 18.81 -3.49
N ARG A 184 13.65 18.95 -3.77
CA ARG A 184 12.58 18.34 -2.96
C ARG A 184 12.51 16.81 -3.07
N ARG A 185 12.79 16.25 -4.24
CA ARG A 185 12.71 14.79 -4.48
C ARG A 185 13.89 14.01 -3.97
N SER A 186 15.07 14.63 -3.98
CA SER A 186 16.33 13.91 -3.73
C SER A 186 17.22 14.55 -2.68
N GLY A 187 16.98 15.82 -2.30
CA GLY A 187 17.89 16.60 -1.47
C GLY A 187 19.09 17.16 -2.24
N PHE A 188 19.21 16.87 -3.54
CA PHE A 188 20.37 17.20 -4.38
C PHE A 188 19.96 17.90 -5.68
N THR A 189 20.88 18.68 -6.26
CA THR A 189 20.67 19.44 -7.51
C THR A 189 21.79 19.26 -8.53
N ASN A 190 22.64 18.23 -8.41
CA ASN A 190 23.64 17.94 -9.45
C ASN A 190 22.99 17.43 -10.74
N LEU A 191 23.76 17.40 -11.85
CA LEU A 191 23.27 17.09 -13.20
C LEU A 191 22.45 15.79 -13.25
N ARG A 192 22.89 14.72 -12.57
CA ARG A 192 22.18 13.43 -12.53
C ARG A 192 20.78 13.58 -11.94
N TRP A 193 20.64 14.32 -10.84
CA TRP A 193 19.36 14.54 -10.18
C TRP A 193 18.47 15.52 -10.95
N MET A 194 19.06 16.54 -11.58
CA MET A 194 18.35 17.43 -12.50
C MET A 194 17.77 16.68 -13.71
N ILE A 195 18.51 15.74 -14.31
CA ILE A 195 18.00 14.87 -15.39
C ILE A 195 16.78 14.06 -14.93
N ARG A 196 16.86 13.46 -13.74
CA ARG A 196 15.74 12.70 -13.15
C ARG A 196 14.53 13.58 -12.81
N ALA A 197 14.77 14.79 -12.32
CA ALA A 197 13.73 15.78 -12.05
C ALA A 197 13.06 16.26 -13.34
N ALA A 198 13.83 16.52 -14.41
CA ALA A 198 13.30 16.88 -15.72
C ALA A 198 12.48 15.73 -16.35
N SER A 199 12.94 14.49 -16.22
CA SER A 199 12.21 13.30 -16.70
C SER A 199 10.85 13.16 -16.02
N PHE A 200 10.83 13.33 -14.69
CA PHE A 200 9.59 13.38 -13.92
C PHE A 200 8.71 14.56 -14.33
N TYR A 201 9.27 15.78 -14.39
CA TYR A 201 8.52 16.97 -14.79
C TYR A 201 7.88 16.80 -16.17
N LYS A 202 8.60 16.24 -17.14
CA LYS A 202 8.06 15.94 -18.48
C LYS A 202 6.85 15.00 -18.41
N SER A 203 6.90 13.99 -17.54
CA SER A 203 5.81 13.01 -17.39
C SER A 203 4.57 13.60 -16.72
N TYR A 204 4.76 14.45 -15.68
CA TYR A 204 3.67 14.92 -14.82
C TYR A 204 3.16 16.32 -15.15
N SER A 205 3.97 17.21 -15.73
CA SER A 205 3.57 18.59 -16.06
C SER A 205 2.41 18.74 -17.05
N PRO A 206 2.06 17.77 -17.92
CA PRO A 206 0.83 17.84 -18.70
C PRO A 206 -0.43 17.79 -17.83
N TYR A 207 -0.35 17.15 -16.67
CA TYR A 207 -1.51 16.84 -15.81
C TYR A 207 -1.55 17.65 -14.52
N PHE A 208 -0.39 18.12 -14.03
CA PHE A 208 -0.27 18.83 -12.75
C PHE A 208 0.31 20.22 -12.97
N THR A 209 -0.18 21.19 -12.19
CA THR A 209 0.35 22.57 -12.20
C THR A 209 1.80 22.62 -11.73
N ASP A 210 2.56 23.62 -12.20
CA ASP A 210 3.93 23.83 -11.73
C ASP A 210 3.97 24.12 -10.22
N GLU A 211 2.93 24.75 -9.67
CA GLU A 211 2.76 25.00 -8.23
C GLU A 211 2.74 23.68 -7.45
N VAL A 212 1.88 22.73 -7.84
CA VAL A 212 1.83 21.39 -7.22
C VAL A 212 3.17 20.70 -7.30
N LEU A 213 3.78 20.63 -8.50
CA LEU A 213 5.03 19.91 -8.69
C LEU A 213 6.20 20.52 -7.89
N THR A 214 6.19 21.83 -7.67
CA THR A 214 7.26 22.52 -6.93
C THR A 214 7.02 22.63 -5.43
N GLN A 215 5.79 22.44 -4.94
CA GLN A 215 5.44 22.55 -3.52
C GLN A 215 5.08 21.22 -2.86
N ALA A 216 4.75 20.18 -3.63
CA ALA A 216 4.46 18.85 -3.09
C ALA A 216 5.61 18.25 -2.27
N GLU A 217 5.25 17.33 -1.37
CA GLU A 217 6.20 16.50 -0.64
C GLU A 217 6.40 15.18 -1.38
N TYR A 218 7.67 14.75 -1.49
CA TYR A 218 8.04 13.55 -2.23
C TYR A 218 8.57 12.50 -1.27
N ILE A 219 7.86 11.38 -1.18
CA ILE A 219 8.09 10.35 -0.15
C ILE A 219 8.45 9.04 -0.84
N LYS A 220 9.35 8.28 -0.20
CA LYS A 220 9.66 6.90 -0.59
C LYS A 220 9.19 5.96 0.51
N HIS A 221 8.50 4.90 0.14
CA HIS A 221 8.10 3.83 1.08
C HIS A 221 9.09 2.68 1.10
N ALA A 222 10.00 2.62 0.13
CA ALA A 222 11.10 1.66 0.13
C ALA A 222 12.34 2.24 0.79
N ASP A 223 12.94 1.46 1.68
CA ASP A 223 14.20 1.72 2.40
C ASP A 223 14.21 2.72 3.59
N PRO A 224 13.22 3.59 3.90
CA PRO A 224 13.35 4.48 5.07
C PRO A 224 13.36 3.70 6.39
N LEU A 225 12.83 2.47 6.40
CA LEU A 225 12.71 1.71 7.63
C LEU A 225 14.05 1.17 8.15
N LYS A 226 15.07 1.09 7.29
CA LYS A 226 16.42 0.64 7.64
C LYS A 226 17.15 1.59 8.57
N THR A 227 16.69 2.83 8.68
CA THR A 227 17.31 3.84 9.55
C THR A 227 16.75 3.84 10.97
N TYR A 228 15.65 3.14 11.21
CA TYR A 228 15.04 3.05 12.55
C TYR A 228 15.57 1.85 13.32
N LYS A 229 15.67 2.02 14.64
CA LYS A 229 16.35 1.09 15.54
C LYS A 229 15.47 -0.07 15.97
N ASP A 230 14.18 0.18 16.13
CA ASP A 230 13.21 -0.78 16.65
C ASP A 230 11.87 -0.73 15.90
N GLU A 231 10.97 -1.63 16.25
CA GLU A 231 9.65 -1.75 15.63
C GLU A 231 8.74 -0.57 15.97
N ASP A 232 8.86 0.02 17.16
CA ASP A 232 8.01 1.12 17.59
C ASP A 232 8.30 2.40 16.79
N GLU A 233 9.57 2.69 16.50
CA GLU A 233 9.98 3.78 15.60
C GLU A 233 9.43 3.58 14.17
N LYS A 234 9.46 2.35 13.64
CA LYS A 234 8.90 2.02 12.32
C LYS A 234 7.38 2.19 12.29
N PHE A 235 6.70 1.76 13.35
CA PHE A 235 5.26 1.99 13.53
C PHE A 235 4.92 3.48 13.62
N GLU A 236 5.70 4.26 14.36
CA GLU A 236 5.47 5.71 14.45
C GLU A 236 5.66 6.40 13.11
N TYR A 237 6.71 6.05 12.36
CA TYR A 237 6.89 6.58 11.01
C TYR A 237 5.70 6.27 10.09
N ALA A 238 5.17 5.05 10.14
CA ALA A 238 3.95 4.70 9.41
C ALA A 238 2.74 5.52 9.87
N ARG A 239 2.58 5.78 11.18
CA ARG A 239 1.52 6.65 11.73
C ARG A 239 1.66 8.10 11.26
N GLU A 240 2.86 8.66 11.26
CA GLU A 240 3.13 10.02 10.77
C GLU A 240 2.74 10.16 9.30
N LEU A 241 3.06 9.17 8.47
CA LEU A 241 2.66 9.16 7.06
C LEU A 241 1.14 9.09 6.89
N LEU A 242 0.45 8.26 7.66
CA LEU A 242 -1.02 8.21 7.64
C LEU A 242 -1.63 9.57 8.04
N ARG A 243 -1.12 10.22 9.10
CA ARG A 243 -1.56 11.56 9.52
C ARG A 243 -1.32 12.61 8.42
N LYS A 244 -0.18 12.56 7.73
CA LYS A 244 0.10 13.42 6.56
C LYS A 244 -0.91 13.18 5.44
N TYR A 245 -1.16 11.93 5.08
CA TYR A 245 -2.06 11.58 3.99
C TYR A 245 -3.53 11.90 4.33
N ALA A 246 -3.93 11.76 5.58
CA ALA A 246 -5.27 12.11 6.05
C ALA A 246 -5.59 13.59 5.84
N LYS A 247 -4.60 14.48 5.94
CA LYS A 247 -4.78 15.93 5.75
C LYS A 247 -4.52 16.39 4.32
N ALA A 248 -4.05 15.52 3.43
CA ALA A 248 -3.67 15.96 2.09
C ALA A 248 -4.86 16.43 1.24
N ALA A 249 -4.61 17.37 0.33
CA ALA A 249 -5.51 17.69 -0.77
C ALA A 249 -5.68 16.48 -1.71
N PHE A 250 -4.58 15.79 -2.01
CA PHE A 250 -4.56 14.51 -2.71
C PHE A 250 -3.19 13.81 -2.57
N VAL A 251 -3.18 12.50 -2.85
CA VAL A 251 -1.97 11.67 -2.88
C VAL A 251 -1.81 11.05 -4.27
N VAL A 252 -0.62 11.13 -4.85
CA VAL A 252 -0.25 10.48 -6.12
C VAL A 252 0.75 9.36 -5.83
N THR A 253 0.43 8.12 -6.17
CA THR A 253 1.30 6.99 -5.81
C THR A 253 1.17 5.78 -6.72
N SER A 254 2.23 4.97 -6.83
CA SER A 254 2.15 3.61 -7.41
C SER A 254 2.02 2.51 -6.34
N ARG A 255 1.95 2.89 -5.05
CA ARG A 255 1.90 1.95 -3.91
C ARG A 255 0.47 1.74 -3.44
N VAL A 256 -0.03 0.52 -3.56
CA VAL A 256 -1.39 0.18 -3.14
C VAL A 256 -1.64 0.42 -1.63
N HIS A 257 -0.65 0.16 -0.77
CA HIS A 257 -0.73 0.43 0.68
C HIS A 257 -0.43 1.90 1.05
N CYS A 258 -0.35 2.80 0.06
CA CYS A 258 -0.44 4.24 0.24
C CYS A 258 -1.78 4.76 -0.32
N ALA A 259 -2.22 4.23 -1.46
CA ALA A 259 -3.48 4.62 -2.09
C ALA A 259 -4.71 4.17 -1.29
N LEU A 260 -4.84 2.89 -0.94
CA LEU A 260 -5.99 2.35 -0.19
C LEU A 260 -6.23 3.04 1.15
N PRO A 261 -5.22 3.24 2.04
CA PRO A 261 -5.47 3.99 3.26
C PRO A 261 -5.89 5.43 2.99
N SER A 262 -5.30 6.10 1.98
CA SER A 262 -5.72 7.46 1.60
C SER A 262 -7.20 7.49 1.19
N VAL A 263 -7.63 6.53 0.36
CA VAL A 263 -9.05 6.36 -0.01
C VAL A 263 -9.92 6.11 1.22
N GLY A 264 -9.51 5.19 2.10
CA GLY A 264 -10.24 4.85 3.32
C GLY A 264 -10.38 6.00 4.31
N MET A 265 -9.41 6.93 4.32
CA MET A 265 -9.42 8.15 5.13
C MET A 265 -10.19 9.32 4.47
N GLY A 266 -10.70 9.13 3.24
CA GLY A 266 -11.41 10.16 2.48
C GLY A 266 -10.50 11.15 1.75
N THR A 267 -9.20 10.88 1.66
CA THR A 267 -8.26 11.69 0.86
C THR A 267 -8.24 11.19 -0.58
N PRO A 268 -8.40 12.07 -1.59
CA PRO A 268 -8.33 11.66 -3.00
C PRO A 268 -6.98 11.01 -3.34
N ALA A 269 -7.03 9.79 -3.89
CA ALA A 269 -5.84 9.04 -4.30
C ALA A 269 -5.80 8.88 -5.82
N ILE A 270 -4.74 9.38 -6.44
CA ILE A 270 -4.39 9.16 -7.85
C ILE A 270 -3.40 8.01 -7.92
N TYR A 271 -3.85 6.86 -8.43
CA TYR A 271 -3.04 5.65 -8.51
C TYR A 271 -2.34 5.54 -9.86
N VAL A 272 -1.00 5.52 -9.84
CA VAL A 272 -0.16 5.34 -11.02
C VAL A 272 0.02 3.85 -11.30
N ASN A 273 -0.72 3.36 -12.28
CA ASN A 273 -0.76 1.95 -12.67
C ASN A 273 0.21 1.69 -13.83
N ASP A 274 1.30 0.97 -13.54
CA ASP A 274 2.36 0.70 -14.50
C ASP A 274 2.01 -0.56 -15.30
N LEU A 275 1.63 -0.39 -16.56
CA LEU A 275 1.09 -1.45 -17.43
C LEU A 275 2.14 -2.50 -17.83
N LYS A 276 3.43 -2.19 -17.65
CA LYS A 276 4.53 -3.12 -17.90
C LYS A 276 4.95 -3.91 -16.67
N GLN A 277 4.18 -3.85 -15.59
CA GLN A 277 4.45 -4.64 -14.40
C GLN A 277 4.32 -6.14 -14.69
N ASP A 278 5.12 -6.92 -13.96
CA ASP A 278 5.07 -8.36 -13.96
C ASP A 278 3.71 -8.87 -13.45
N GLU A 279 3.29 -10.04 -13.94
CA GLU A 279 2.02 -10.69 -13.55
C GLU A 279 1.86 -10.81 -12.02
N VAL A 280 2.99 -10.98 -11.32
CA VAL A 280 3.14 -11.02 -9.86
C VAL A 280 2.61 -9.74 -9.19
N SER A 281 2.80 -8.57 -9.81
CA SER A 281 2.32 -7.29 -9.30
C SER A 281 0.91 -6.95 -9.80
N PHE A 282 0.48 -7.53 -10.92
CA PHE A 282 -0.88 -7.32 -11.46
C PHE A 282 -1.94 -8.09 -10.68
N CYS A 283 -1.69 -9.37 -10.33
CA CYS A 283 -2.69 -10.24 -9.69
C CYS A 283 -3.24 -9.68 -8.37
N ARG A 284 -2.45 -8.89 -7.63
CA ARG A 284 -2.83 -8.26 -6.36
C ARG A 284 -3.75 -7.05 -6.49
N MET A 285 -4.04 -6.58 -7.70
CA MET A 285 -4.79 -5.35 -7.95
C MET A 285 -6.23 -5.59 -8.42
N ASP A 286 -6.59 -6.83 -8.73
CA ASP A 286 -7.93 -7.19 -9.20
C ASP A 286 -8.99 -6.93 -8.11
N GLY A 287 -10.03 -6.19 -8.49
CA GLY A 287 -11.07 -5.65 -7.60
C GLY A 287 -10.67 -4.44 -6.78
N LEU A 288 -9.42 -3.96 -6.87
CA LEU A 288 -8.94 -2.79 -6.13
C LEU A 288 -8.75 -1.55 -7.02
N LEU A 289 -8.42 -1.73 -8.30
CA LEU A 289 -8.17 -0.59 -9.22
C LEU A 289 -9.38 0.33 -9.37
N GLU A 290 -10.59 -0.22 -9.32
CA GLU A 290 -11.87 0.50 -9.41
C GLU A 290 -12.11 1.50 -8.25
N LEU A 291 -11.27 1.44 -7.21
CA LEU A 291 -11.38 2.31 -6.04
C LEU A 291 -10.62 3.64 -6.22
N PHE A 292 -9.74 3.75 -7.22
CA PHE A 292 -8.81 4.87 -7.37
C PHE A 292 -9.16 5.81 -8.53
N ASN A 293 -8.61 7.02 -8.47
CA ASN A 293 -8.42 7.85 -9.65
C ASN A 293 -7.22 7.30 -10.45
N LEU A 294 -7.48 6.49 -11.47
CA LEU A 294 -6.44 5.71 -12.14
C LEU A 294 -5.69 6.51 -13.22
N ILE A 295 -4.36 6.48 -13.21
CA ILE A 295 -3.51 6.98 -14.30
C ILE A 295 -2.58 5.88 -14.77
N ASP A 296 -2.77 5.42 -16.00
CA ASP A 296 -1.95 4.36 -16.58
C ASP A 296 -0.59 4.93 -16.98
N PHE A 297 0.49 4.21 -16.68
CA PHE A 297 1.86 4.53 -17.03
C PHE A 297 2.39 3.47 -18.00
N GLU A 298 2.82 3.92 -19.17
CA GLU A 298 3.40 3.07 -20.22
C GLU A 298 4.42 3.90 -21.02
N ASP A 299 5.65 3.39 -21.17
CA ASP A 299 6.71 4.01 -21.99
C ASP A 299 6.92 5.52 -21.75
N GLY A 300 6.98 5.90 -20.48
CA GLY A 300 7.22 7.29 -20.07
C GLY A 300 5.99 8.20 -20.23
N LYS A 301 4.86 7.67 -20.71
CA LYS A 301 3.61 8.40 -20.88
C LYS A 301 2.64 8.03 -19.77
N LEU A 302 1.97 9.05 -19.24
CA LEU A 302 0.84 8.89 -18.34
C LEU A 302 -0.46 9.09 -19.13
N THR A 303 -1.46 8.25 -18.89
CA THR A 303 -2.79 8.29 -19.53
C THR A 303 -3.86 8.20 -18.44
N PRO A 304 -4.51 9.33 -18.07
CA PRO A 304 -5.55 9.34 -17.06
C PRO A 304 -6.80 8.56 -17.49
N ARG A 305 -7.41 7.84 -16.55
CA ARG A 305 -8.65 7.06 -16.73
C ARG A 305 -9.79 7.58 -15.84
N PHE A 306 -9.66 8.81 -15.36
CA PHE A 306 -10.64 9.55 -14.57
C PHE A 306 -10.74 10.98 -15.09
N ASN A 307 -11.83 11.68 -14.74
CA ASN A 307 -12.08 13.06 -15.13
C ASN A 307 -12.08 13.96 -13.88
N TRP A 308 -11.49 15.15 -13.98
CA TRP A 308 -11.42 16.16 -12.92
C TRP A 308 -11.92 17.55 -13.36
N GLY A 309 -12.67 17.61 -14.47
CA GLY A 309 -13.23 18.87 -14.98
C GLY A 309 -12.31 19.64 -15.93
N GLY A 310 -11.21 19.02 -16.38
CA GLY A 310 -10.28 19.61 -17.35
C GLY A 310 -9.16 20.45 -16.72
N GLY A 311 -8.26 20.96 -17.58
CA GLY A 311 -7.08 21.71 -17.13
C GLY A 311 -6.05 20.84 -16.37
N LYS A 312 -5.11 21.50 -15.70
CA LYS A 312 -4.11 20.84 -14.85
C LYS A 312 -4.61 20.76 -13.41
N ILE A 313 -4.29 19.65 -12.74
CA ILE A 313 -4.58 19.41 -11.34
C ILE A 313 -3.72 20.34 -10.47
N GLY A 314 -4.40 21.20 -9.70
CA GLY A 314 -3.88 22.07 -8.66
C GLY A 314 -4.31 21.61 -7.26
N PHE A 315 -3.83 22.28 -6.21
CA PHE A 315 -4.21 21.96 -4.82
C PHE A 315 -5.71 22.07 -4.56
N ASP A 316 -6.39 22.96 -5.28
CA ASP A 316 -7.81 23.26 -5.10
C ASP A 316 -8.70 22.51 -6.13
N THR A 317 -8.12 21.62 -6.95
CA THR A 317 -8.87 20.78 -7.88
C THR A 317 -9.74 19.81 -7.10
N LYS A 318 -11.05 19.82 -7.39
CA LYS A 318 -12.00 18.90 -6.76
C LYS A 318 -11.81 17.49 -7.31
N LEU A 319 -11.23 16.62 -6.49
CA LEU A 319 -11.05 15.20 -6.77
C LEU A 319 -11.90 14.39 -5.78
N SER A 320 -12.52 13.32 -6.25
CA SER A 320 -13.29 12.40 -5.43
C SER A 320 -12.83 10.97 -5.66
N ASN A 321 -12.84 10.14 -4.62
CA ASN A 321 -12.63 8.70 -4.77
C ASN A 321 -13.92 8.02 -5.25
N SER A 322 -13.78 6.86 -5.89
CA SER A 322 -14.93 6.03 -6.28
C SER A 322 -15.73 5.61 -5.04
N PRO A 323 -17.06 5.81 -4.98
CA PRO A 323 -17.85 5.44 -3.80
C PRO A 323 -17.87 3.93 -3.52
N ALA A 324 -17.41 3.10 -4.47
CA ALA A 324 -17.32 1.65 -4.33
C ALA A 324 -16.50 1.20 -3.09
N TYR A 325 -15.53 2.00 -2.65
CA TYR A 325 -14.73 1.66 -1.46
C TYR A 325 -15.56 1.60 -0.18
N LEU A 326 -16.68 2.33 -0.09
CA LEU A 326 -17.52 2.40 1.11
C LEU A 326 -18.12 1.04 1.46
N LYS A 327 -18.61 0.32 0.44
CA LYS A 327 -19.17 -1.04 0.61
C LYS A 327 -18.10 -2.02 1.12
N LEU A 328 -16.90 -1.96 0.54
CA LEU A 328 -15.78 -2.80 0.98
C LEU A 328 -15.33 -2.43 2.39
N LYS A 329 -15.17 -1.13 2.70
CA LYS A 329 -14.83 -0.64 4.03
C LYS A 329 -15.84 -1.18 5.07
N GLN A 330 -17.13 -1.01 4.82
CA GLN A 330 -18.17 -1.47 5.73
C GLN A 330 -18.12 -2.99 5.93
N GLY A 331 -17.99 -3.77 4.85
CA GLY A 331 -17.91 -5.23 4.94
C GLY A 331 -16.67 -5.71 5.71
N LEU A 332 -15.51 -5.05 5.55
CA LEU A 332 -14.30 -5.31 6.34
C LEU A 332 -14.52 -5.01 7.82
N MET A 333 -15.08 -3.83 8.12
CA MET A 333 -15.37 -3.36 9.48
C MET A 333 -16.28 -4.32 10.23
N GLU A 334 -17.42 -4.70 9.64
CA GLU A 334 -18.39 -5.60 10.26
C GLU A 334 -17.78 -6.95 10.60
N LYS A 335 -17.02 -7.53 9.66
CA LYS A 335 -16.36 -8.83 9.81
C LYS A 335 -15.32 -8.82 10.92
N VAL A 336 -14.42 -7.85 10.91
CA VAL A 336 -13.34 -7.78 11.92
C VAL A 336 -13.90 -7.42 13.30
N LYS A 337 -14.84 -6.48 13.40
CA LYS A 337 -15.50 -6.15 14.68
C LYS A 337 -16.26 -7.35 15.26
N SER A 338 -16.96 -8.12 14.42
CA SER A 338 -17.66 -9.33 14.86
C SER A 338 -16.68 -10.39 15.39
N PHE A 339 -15.56 -10.59 14.70
CA PHE A 339 -14.50 -11.49 15.15
C PHE A 339 -13.89 -11.06 16.49
N VAL A 340 -13.57 -9.77 16.63
CA VAL A 340 -13.00 -9.18 17.85
C VAL A 340 -13.97 -9.29 19.03
N ALA A 341 -15.25 -8.98 18.81
CA ALA A 341 -16.29 -9.10 19.83
C ALA A 341 -16.49 -10.56 20.29
N LYS A 342 -16.50 -11.51 19.36
CA LYS A 342 -16.65 -12.94 19.67
C LYS A 342 -15.55 -13.47 20.62
N HIS A 343 -14.35 -12.92 20.55
CA HIS A 343 -13.20 -13.37 21.35
C HIS A 343 -12.88 -12.44 22.53
N ASN A 344 -13.65 -11.37 22.76
CA ASN A 344 -13.42 -10.38 23.81
C ASN A 344 -12.01 -9.75 23.77
N ILE A 345 -11.54 -9.37 22.57
CA ILE A 345 -10.17 -8.87 22.31
C ILE A 345 -10.13 -7.40 21.83
N ALA A 346 -11.20 -6.64 22.09
CA ALA A 346 -11.32 -5.22 21.70
C ALA A 346 -10.41 -4.29 22.52
#